data_AF-A0AA51L4H6-F1
#
_entry.id   AF-A0AA51L4H6-F1
#
_cell.length_a   1.000
_cell.length_b   1.000
_cell.length_c   1.000
_cell.angle_alpha   90.00
_cell.angle_beta   90.00
_cell.angle_gamma   90.00
#
_symmetry.space_group_name_H-M   'P 1'
#
loop_
_entity.id
_entity.type
_entity.pdbx_description
1 polymer ?
#
loop_
_entity_poly.entity_id
_entity_poly.type
_entity_poly.pdbx_seq_one_letter_code
_entity_poly.pdbx_strand_id
1 'polypeptide(L)'
;MFSICLQVFFQGIFVGFSEEMLMRPAIHRTLQQILPAHFRFFKWKCSNAMVITAILFGVLHFGNLGRQPIAINLLNVVYATIIGIIIGIYYEKTKSFIGSVIIHNFIDITGVLNVIIVSL
;
A
#
# COMPACT_ATOMS: atom_id res chain seq x y z
N MET A 1 -12.07 -16.05 -17.12
CA MET A 1 -10.76 -15.90 -16.47
C MET A 1 -9.94 -14.92 -17.30
N PHE A 2 -9.43 -13.84 -16.71
CA PHE A 2 -8.47 -12.98 -17.41
C PHE A 2 -7.17 -13.75 -17.64
N SER A 3 -6.52 -13.53 -18.78
CA SER A 3 -5.19 -14.08 -19.04
C SER A 3 -4.22 -13.58 -17.97
N ILE A 4 -3.20 -14.38 -17.64
CA ILE A 4 -2.17 -14.02 -16.66
C ILE A 4 -1.51 -12.68 -17.05
N CYS A 5 -1.24 -12.48 -18.34
CA CYS A 5 -0.71 -11.21 -18.85
C CYS A 5 -1.60 -10.02 -18.50
N LEU A 6 -2.92 -10.16 -18.60
CA LEU A 6 -3.86 -9.09 -18.27
C LEU A 6 -3.94 -8.83 -16.76
N GLN A 7 -3.80 -9.86 -15.92
CA GLN A 7 -3.72 -9.66 -14.46
C GLN A 7 -2.45 -8.92 -14.06
N VAL A 8 -1.29 -9.34 -14.59
CA VAL A 8 0.00 -8.67 -14.34
C VAL A 8 -0.04 -7.22 -14.83
N PHE A 9 -0.61 -6.97 -16.01
CA PHE A 9 -0.76 -5.62 -16.53
C PHE A 9 -1.67 -4.76 -15.65
N PHE A 10 -2.81 -5.30 -15.22
CA PHE A 10 -3.76 -4.57 -14.39
C PHE A 10 -3.16 -4.22 -13.01
N GLN A 11 -2.58 -5.21 -12.33
CA GLN A 11 -1.93 -5.04 -11.03
C GLN A 11 -0.70 -4.12 -11.13
N GLY A 12 0.11 -4.31 -12.17
CA GLY A 12 1.36 -3.57 -12.37
C GLY A 12 1.21 -2.13 -12.84
N ILE A 13 0.01 -1.66 -13.16
CA ILE A 13 -0.22 -0.29 -13.64
C ILE A 13 -1.34 0.40 -12.87
N PHE A 14 -2.54 -0.21 -12.83
CA PHE A 14 -3.75 0.49 -12.38
C PHE A 14 -3.95 0.44 -10.88
N VAL A 15 -3.66 -0.70 -10.24
CA VAL A 15 -3.96 -0.91 -8.82
C VAL A 15 -3.18 0.07 -7.95
N GLY A 16 -1.85 0.01 -7.96
CA GLY A 16 -1.04 0.93 -7.17
C GLY A 16 -1.21 2.40 -7.56
N PHE A 17 -1.55 2.73 -8.82
CA PHE A 17 -1.92 4.11 -9.16
C PHE A 17 -3.18 4.55 -8.41
N SER A 18 -4.24 3.77 -8.49
CA SER A 18 -5.54 4.11 -7.90
C SER A 18 -5.48 4.17 -6.36
N GLU A 19 -4.81 3.21 -5.75
CA GLU A 19 -4.70 3.10 -4.30
C GLU A 19 -3.78 4.20 -3.73
N GLU A 20 -2.63 4.45 -4.35
CA GLU A 20 -1.74 5.52 -3.90
C GLU A 20 -2.31 6.91 -4.16
N MET A 21 -3.13 7.11 -5.19
CA MET A 21 -3.83 8.38 -5.43
C MET A 21 -4.79 8.70 -4.28
N LEU A 22 -5.50 7.70 -3.76
CA LEU A 22 -6.34 7.87 -2.58
C LEU A 22 -5.49 8.05 -1.32
N MET A 23 -4.50 7.19 -1.09
CA MET A 23 -3.75 7.20 0.17
C MET A 23 -2.84 8.42 0.32
N ARG A 24 -2.15 8.87 -0.74
CA ARG A 24 -1.09 9.89 -0.63
C ARG A 24 -1.59 11.32 -0.84
N PRO A 25 -1.93 11.78 -2.06
CA PRO A 25 -2.34 13.16 -2.24
C PRO A 25 -3.72 13.45 -1.63
N ALA A 26 -4.67 12.51 -1.63
CA ALA A 26 -6.01 12.77 -1.12
C ALA A 26 -6.10 12.68 0.41
N ILE A 27 -5.67 11.57 1.03
CA ILE A 27 -5.81 11.39 2.49
C ILE A 27 -4.57 11.86 3.25
N HIS A 28 -3.37 11.34 2.94
CA HIS A 28 -2.15 11.63 3.73
C HIS A 28 -1.84 13.13 3.74
N ARG A 29 -1.87 13.78 2.57
CA ARG A 29 -1.56 15.22 2.48
C ARG A 29 -2.54 16.09 3.26
N THR A 30 -3.83 15.76 3.18
CA THR A 30 -4.90 16.43 3.93
C THR A 30 -4.70 16.22 5.43
N LEU A 31 -4.42 14.99 5.87
CA LEU A 31 -4.10 14.70 7.26
C LEU A 31 -2.84 15.43 7.73
N GLN A 32 -1.81 15.60 6.90
CA GLN A 32 -0.62 16.39 7.27
C GLN A 32 -0.95 17.86 7.52
N GLN A 33 -1.95 18.42 6.85
CA GLN A 33 -2.39 19.81 7.06
C GLN A 33 -3.15 19.97 8.38
N ILE A 34 -3.90 18.94 8.82
CA ILE A 34 -4.73 18.97 10.02
C ILE A 34 -3.97 18.46 11.26
N LEU A 35 -3.06 17.49 11.06
CA LEU A 35 -2.26 16.83 12.09
C LEU A 35 -0.75 16.99 11.77
N PRO A 36 -0.19 18.19 11.96
CA PRO A 36 1.21 18.48 11.59
C PRO A 36 2.23 17.87 12.56
N ALA A 37 1.79 17.11 13.56
CA ALA A 37 2.66 16.47 14.53
C ALA A 37 3.53 15.39 13.88
N HIS A 38 4.80 15.38 14.28
CA HIS A 38 5.78 14.39 13.86
C HIS A 38 6.47 13.80 15.08
N PHE A 39 6.84 12.53 14.98
CA PHE A 39 7.66 11.84 15.95
C PHE A 39 8.88 11.24 15.25
N ARG A 40 9.87 10.83 16.04
CA ARG A 40 11.01 10.07 15.53
C ARG A 40 10.83 8.61 15.88
N PHE A 41 10.93 7.76 14.88
CA PHE A 41 11.05 6.33 15.05
C PHE A 41 12.40 5.89 14.50
N PHE A 42 13.32 5.52 15.40
CA PHE A 42 14.72 5.28 15.06
C PHE A 42 15.34 6.49 14.33
N LYS A 43 15.82 6.31 13.08
CA LYS A 43 16.40 7.36 12.24
C LYS A 43 15.38 8.09 11.36
N TRP A 44 14.10 7.75 11.45
CA TRP A 44 13.05 8.23 10.56
C TRP A 44 12.19 9.28 11.27
N LYS A 45 11.96 10.42 10.61
CA LYS A 45 10.94 11.38 11.01
C LYS A 45 9.63 10.93 10.39
N CYS A 46 8.65 10.59 11.21
CA CYS A 46 7.37 10.04 10.81
C CYS A 46 6.26 11.01 11.23
N SER A 47 5.31 11.31 10.35
CA SER A 47 4.11 12.07 10.76
C SER A 47 3.01 11.16 11.29
N ASN A 48 2.09 11.74 12.08
CA ASN A 48 0.86 11.05 12.47
C ASN A 48 0.00 10.68 11.24
N ALA A 49 0.01 11.51 10.20
CA ALA A 49 -0.69 11.23 8.94
C ALA A 49 -0.16 9.98 8.24
N MET A 50 1.16 9.72 8.29
CA MET A 50 1.75 8.50 7.74
C MET A 50 1.24 7.26 8.47
N VAL A 51 1.24 7.29 9.81
CA VAL A 51 0.76 6.15 10.62
C VAL A 51 -0.72 5.89 10.35
N ILE A 52 -1.54 6.93 10.36
CA ILE A 52 -2.99 6.82 10.15
C ILE A 52 -3.28 6.26 8.74
N THR A 53 -2.63 6.80 7.70
CA THR A 53 -2.87 6.31 6.33
C THR A 53 -2.34 4.91 6.10
N ALA A 54 -1.24 4.50 6.74
CA ALA A 54 -0.76 3.13 6.67
C ALA A 54 -1.73 2.14 7.34
N ILE A 55 -2.26 2.48 8.53
CA ILE A 55 -3.28 1.66 9.20
C ILE A 55 -4.55 1.61 8.36
N LEU A 56 -5.01 2.74 7.83
CA LEU A 56 -6.19 2.79 6.96
C LEU A 56 -6.00 1.90 5.73
N PHE A 57 -4.82 1.95 5.10
CA PHE A 57 -4.49 1.13 3.95
C PHE A 57 -4.59 -0.37 4.29
N GLY A 58 -4.06 -0.79 5.44
CA GLY A 58 -4.25 -2.14 5.96
C GLY A 58 -5.72 -2.49 6.19
N VAL A 59 -6.47 -1.65 6.91
CA VAL A 59 -7.89 -1.89 7.24
C VAL A 59 -8.76 -2.05 6.01
N LEU A 60 -8.49 -1.32 4.92
CA LEU A 60 -9.24 -1.45 3.67
C LEU A 60 -9.15 -2.86 3.06
N HIS A 61 -8.11 -3.64 3.40
CA HIS A 61 -7.97 -5.03 2.96
C HIS A 61 -8.95 -6.00 3.65
N PHE A 62 -9.61 -5.58 4.74
CA PHE A 62 -10.79 -6.30 5.24
C PHE A 62 -11.93 -6.36 4.22
N GLY A 63 -11.92 -5.54 3.16
CA GLY A 63 -12.81 -5.67 2.01
C GLY A 63 -12.74 -7.04 1.33
N ASN A 64 -11.72 -7.85 1.63
CA ASN A 64 -11.58 -9.24 1.17
C ASN A 64 -12.23 -10.28 2.10
N LEU A 65 -12.89 -9.87 3.18
CA LEU A 65 -13.62 -10.80 4.05
C LEU A 65 -14.72 -11.49 3.24
N GLY A 66 -14.90 -12.79 3.48
CA GLY A 66 -15.81 -13.64 2.69
C GLY A 66 -15.23 -14.13 1.35
N ARG A 67 -14.10 -13.59 0.87
CA ARG A 67 -13.37 -14.10 -0.31
C ARG A 67 -12.16 -14.95 0.06
N GLN A 68 -11.63 -14.79 1.27
CA GLN A 68 -10.45 -15.49 1.77
C GLN A 68 -10.64 -15.92 3.22
N PRO A 69 -9.93 -16.96 3.70
CA PRO A 69 -9.93 -17.35 5.10
C PRO A 69 -9.56 -16.18 6.01
N ILE A 70 -10.20 -16.08 7.18
CA ILE A 70 -10.01 -14.95 8.11
C ILE A 70 -8.54 -14.75 8.52
N ALA A 71 -7.80 -15.84 8.71
CA ALA A 71 -6.39 -15.79 9.04
C ALA A 71 -5.55 -15.16 7.92
N ILE A 72 -5.82 -15.51 6.66
CA ILE A 72 -5.14 -14.94 5.49
C ILE A 72 -5.49 -13.45 5.35
N ASN A 73 -6.74 -13.09 5.60
CA ASN A 73 -7.16 -11.70 5.56
C ASN A 73 -6.45 -10.86 6.64
N LEU A 74 -6.38 -11.36 7.88
CA LEU A 74 -5.62 -10.69 8.94
C LEU A 74 -4.14 -10.49 8.56
N LEU A 75 -3.52 -11.50 7.96
CA LEU A 75 -2.14 -11.39 7.47
C LEU A 75 -2.03 -10.32 6.37
N ASN A 76 -2.99 -10.24 5.45
CA ASN A 76 -3.02 -9.20 4.42
C ASN A 76 -3.18 -7.80 5.02
N VAL A 77 -3.99 -7.61 6.06
CA VAL A 77 -4.14 -6.33 6.76
C VAL A 77 -2.82 -5.90 7.40
N VAL A 78 -2.15 -6.81 8.11
CA VAL A 78 -0.84 -6.54 8.74
C VAL A 78 0.21 -6.24 7.68
N TYR A 79 0.28 -7.06 6.64
CA TYR A 79 1.21 -6.89 5.52
C TYR A 79 1.00 -5.55 4.82
N ALA A 80 -0.23 -5.24 4.41
CA ALA A 80 -0.57 -3.97 3.76
C ALA A 80 -0.28 -2.78 4.67
N THR A 81 -0.50 -2.89 5.98
CA THR A 81 -0.10 -1.83 6.93
C THR A 81 1.42 -1.58 6.87
N ILE A 82 2.23 -2.64 6.91
CA ILE A 82 3.70 -2.53 6.84
C ILE A 82 4.13 -1.91 5.51
N ILE A 83 3.56 -2.34 4.39
CA ILE A 83 3.83 -1.75 3.07
C ILE A 83 3.42 -0.28 3.04
N GLY A 84 2.25 0.06 3.61
CA GLY A 84 1.77 1.44 3.75
C GLY A 84 2.74 2.33 4.54
N ILE A 85 3.38 1.79 5.59
CA ILE A 85 4.44 2.51 6.33
C ILE A 85 5.65 2.75 5.42
N ILE A 86 6.13 1.74 4.71
CA ILE A 86 7.32 1.84 3.84
C ILE A 86 7.10 2.90 2.75
N ILE A 87 5.98 2.80 2.02
CA ILE A 87 5.63 3.73 0.96
C ILE A 87 5.34 5.12 1.54
N GLY A 88 4.66 5.20 2.68
CA GLY A 88 4.39 6.46 3.38
C GLY A 88 5.68 7.19 3.79
N ILE A 89 6.66 6.48 4.35
CA ILE A 89 7.98 7.03 4.67
C ILE A 89 8.69 7.52 3.41
N TYR A 90 8.65 6.75 2.32
CA TYR A 90 9.21 7.16 1.03
C TYR A 90 8.53 8.45 0.52
N TYR A 91 7.21 8.51 0.54
CA TYR A 91 6.43 9.66 0.11
C TYR A 91 6.74 10.89 0.97
N GLU A 92 6.90 10.74 2.28
CA GLU A 92 7.25 11.87 3.15
C GLU A 92 8.61 12.47 2.84
N LYS A 93 9.59 11.62 2.51
CA LYS A 93 10.96 12.03 2.18
C LYS A 93 11.10 12.63 0.79
N THR A 94 10.40 12.07 -0.19
CA THR A 94 10.60 12.41 -1.61
C THR A 94 9.51 13.31 -2.17
N LYS A 95 8.33 13.33 -1.54
CA LYS A 95 7.09 13.92 -2.06
C LYS A 95 6.68 13.38 -3.43
N SER A 96 7.21 12.21 -3.83
CA SER A 96 6.98 11.62 -5.15
C SER A 96 5.76 10.71 -5.15
N PHE A 97 4.67 11.17 -5.75
CA PHE A 97 3.49 10.35 -6.01
C PHE A 97 3.83 9.19 -6.97
N ILE A 98 4.44 9.49 -8.11
CA ILE A 98 4.80 8.48 -9.11
C ILE A 98 5.78 7.45 -8.55
N GLY A 99 6.74 7.86 -7.72
CA GLY A 99 7.64 6.93 -7.05
C GLY A 99 6.90 5.97 -6.10
N SER A 100 5.87 6.46 -5.41
CA SER A 100 5.02 5.62 -4.55
C SER A 100 4.23 4.61 -5.37
N VAL A 101 3.67 5.02 -6.52
CA VAL A 101 2.98 4.15 -7.47
C VAL A 101 3.90 3.06 -8.01
N ILE A 102 5.12 3.40 -8.40
CA ILE A 102 6.10 2.43 -8.92
C ILE A 102 6.45 1.39 -7.85
N ILE A 103 6.72 1.82 -6.61
CA ILE A 103 7.03 0.90 -5.51
C ILE A 103 5.85 -0.04 -5.24
N HIS A 104 4.63 0.50 -5.20
CA HIS A 104 3.42 -0.29 -4.97
C HIS A 104 3.22 -1.33 -6.08
N ASN A 105 3.18 -0.89 -7.35
CA ASN A 105 2.99 -1.79 -8.48
C ASN A 105 4.08 -2.87 -8.55
N PHE A 106 5.33 -2.54 -8.19
CA PHE A 106 6.40 -3.51 -8.12
C PHE A 106 6.10 -4.61 -7.10
N ILE A 107 5.62 -4.24 -5.91
CA ILE A 107 5.22 -5.20 -4.87
C ILE A 107 4.10 -6.11 -5.39
N ASP A 108 3.06 -5.55 -6.01
CA ASP A 108 1.94 -6.34 -6.54
C ASP A 108 2.37 -7.33 -7.63
N ILE A 109 3.22 -6.89 -8.56
CA ILE A 109 3.78 -7.76 -9.60
C ILE A 109 4.54 -8.92 -8.95
N THR A 110 5.37 -8.66 -7.94
CA THR A 110 6.11 -9.73 -7.25
C THR A 110 5.19 -10.70 -6.51
N GLY A 111 4.09 -10.21 -5.95
CA GLY A 111 3.05 -11.05 -5.34
C GLY A 111 2.39 -11.98 -6.35
N VAL A 112 1.97 -11.46 -7.51
CA VAL A 112 1.37 -12.25 -8.58
C VAL A 112 2.35 -13.30 -9.13
N LEU A 113 3.61 -12.90 -9.37
CA LEU A 113 4.64 -13.82 -9.86
C LEU A 113 4.95 -14.94 -8.85
N ASN A 114 4.99 -14.63 -7.55
CA ASN A 114 5.22 -15.63 -6.52
C ASN A 114 4.12 -16.70 -6.56
N VAL A 115 2.83 -16.29 -6.55
CA VAL A 115 1.69 -17.21 -6.64
C VAL A 115 1.80 -18.15 -7.84
N ILE A 116 2.23 -17.64 -9.00
CA ILE A 116 2.43 -18.46 -10.21
C ILE A 116 3.53 -19.50 -9.97
N ILE A 117 4.69 -19.09 -9.45
CA ILE A 117 5.84 -19.99 -9.24
C ILE A 117 5.51 -21.13 -8.27
N VAL A 118 4.80 -20.86 -7.17
CA VAL A 118 4.43 -21.91 -6.20
C VAL A 118 3.25 -22.78 -6.65
N SER A 119 2.55 -22.39 -7.73
CA SER A 119 1.43 -23.15 -8.29
C SER A 119 1.83 -24.04 -9.47
N LEU A 120 3.10 -24.02 -9.88
CA LEU A 120 3.71 -24.89 -10.90
C LEU A 120 4.42 -26.08 -10.25
#